data_AF-A0AB34VKV3-F1
#
_entry.id   AF-A0AB34VKV3-F1
#
_cell.length_a   1.000
_cell.length_b   1.000
_cell.length_c   1.000
_cell.angle_alpha   90.00
_cell.angle_beta   90.00
_cell.angle_gamma   90.00
#
_symmetry.space_group_name_H-M   'P 1'
#
loop_
_entity.id
_entity.type
_entity.pdbx_description
1 polymer ?
#
loop_
_entity_poly.entity_id
_entity_poly.type
_entity_poly.pdbx_seq_one_letter_code
_entity_poly.pdbx_strand_id
1 'polypeptide(L)'
;MNQITQYRLFIAAEVNRMLLEREMTVRYCSDEFNIKYKHQISTGECHPMTKDFVQRVRTGRFKVFTPRVAKLCDFLAIDQTLFAKQNIISDELGRKMQVIDCLIRDDLMLQKKVSRLLDDITELLRA
;
A
#
# COMPACT_ATOMS: atom_id res chain seq x y z
N MET A 1 -3.05 7.38 12.85
CA MET A 1 -3.22 7.68 11.41
C MET A 1 -4.59 7.15 10.99
N ASN A 2 -5.38 7.88 10.18
CA ASN A 2 -6.72 7.43 9.77
C ASN A 2 -6.63 6.25 8.77
N GLN A 3 -7.52 5.26 8.89
CA GLN A 3 -7.64 4.08 8.01
C GLN A 3 -7.70 4.41 6.50
N ILE A 4 -8.36 5.51 6.11
CA ILE A 4 -8.41 6.03 4.75
C ILE A 4 -7.01 6.43 4.26
N THR A 5 -6.21 7.05 5.13
CA THR A 5 -4.83 7.43 4.80
C THR A 5 -3.96 6.19 4.62
N GLN A 6 -4.11 5.19 5.50
CA GLN A 6 -3.39 3.91 5.37
C GLN A 6 -3.76 3.19 4.07
N TYR A 7 -5.05 3.16 3.70
CA TYR A 7 -5.50 2.55 2.46
C TYR A 7 -4.94 3.25 1.22
N ARG A 8 -4.91 4.59 1.22
CA ARG A 8 -4.28 5.36 0.13
C ARG A 8 -2.81 5.05 -0.03
N LEU A 9 -2.07 4.94 1.09
CA LEU A 9 -0.64 4.61 1.07
C LEU A 9 -0.42 3.18 0.57
N PHE A 10 -1.26 2.23 0.98
CA PHE A 10 -1.24 0.86 0.45
C PHE A 10 -1.41 0.83 -1.07
N ILE A 11 -2.46 1.47 -1.61
CA ILE A 11 -2.69 1.52 -3.07
C ILE A 11 -1.52 2.20 -3.79
N ALA A 12 -0.98 3.29 -3.23
CA ALA A 12 0.17 3.97 -3.81
C ALA A 12 1.40 3.06 -3.89
N ALA A 13 1.69 2.33 -2.81
CA ALA A 13 2.79 1.39 -2.73
C ALA A 13 2.62 0.23 -3.73
N GLU A 14 1.42 -0.36 -3.81
CA GLU A 14 1.14 -1.45 -4.75
C GLU A 14 1.21 -1.02 -6.21
N VAL A 15 0.68 0.18 -6.53
CA VAL A 15 0.83 0.74 -7.89
C VAL A 15 2.31 0.94 -8.21
N ASN A 16 3.10 1.48 -7.28
CA ASN A 16 4.53 1.68 -7.50
C ASN A 16 5.26 0.34 -7.70
N ARG A 17 4.97 -0.66 -6.86
CA ARG A 17 5.51 -2.02 -6.96
C ARG A 17 5.21 -2.64 -8.33
N MET A 18 3.95 -2.63 -8.76
CA MET A 18 3.53 -3.19 -10.05
C MET A 18 4.16 -2.48 -11.25
N LEU A 19 4.35 -1.16 -11.18
CA LEU A 19 5.05 -0.43 -12.24
C LEU A 19 6.53 -0.82 -12.31
N LEU A 20 7.20 -1.00 -11.17
CA LEU A 20 8.60 -1.42 -11.14
C LEU A 20 8.79 -2.86 -11.64
N GLU A 21 7.96 -3.80 -11.15
CA GLU A 21 8.03 -5.21 -11.56
C GLU A 21 7.77 -5.44 -13.05
N ARG A 22 6.96 -4.57 -13.67
CA ARG A 22 6.65 -4.62 -15.11
C ARG A 22 7.54 -3.69 -15.94
N GLU A 23 8.56 -3.08 -15.34
CA GLU A 23 9.45 -2.09 -15.98
C GLU A 23 8.68 -0.98 -16.72
N MET A 24 7.54 -0.58 -16.16
CA MET A 24 6.56 0.25 -16.82
C MET A 24 6.64 1.69 -16.33
N THR A 25 6.89 2.62 -17.25
CA THR A 25 6.77 4.05 -16.92
C THR A 25 5.30 4.43 -16.71
N VAL A 26 5.07 5.52 -15.98
CA VAL A 26 3.72 6.04 -15.72
C VAL A 26 2.98 6.40 -17.02
N ARG A 27 3.71 6.90 -18.03
CA ARG A 27 3.17 7.19 -19.36
C ARG A 27 2.80 5.90 -20.08
N TYR A 28 3.71 4.93 -20.11
CA TYR A 28 3.45 3.64 -20.74
C TYR A 28 2.25 2.94 -20.08
N CYS A 29 2.14 3.00 -18.75
CA CYS A 29 0.96 2.49 -18.03
C CYS A 29 -0.36 3.15 -18.48
N SER A 30 -0.39 4.47 -18.65
CA SER A 30 -1.61 5.13 -19.12
C SER A 30 -1.95 4.76 -20.56
N ASP A 31 -0.94 4.61 -21.41
CA ASP A 31 -1.13 4.27 -22.83
C ASP A 31 -1.65 2.84 -22.97
N GLU A 32 -1.01 1.87 -22.30
CA GLU A 32 -1.44 0.46 -22.28
C GLU A 32 -2.82 0.27 -21.67
N PHE A 33 -3.16 1.02 -20.61
CA PHE A 33 -4.51 1.05 -20.07
C PHE A 33 -5.52 1.48 -21.15
N ASN A 34 -5.24 2.58 -21.84
CA ASN A 34 -6.15 3.13 -22.85
C ASN A 34 -6.29 2.23 -24.06
N ILE A 35 -5.23 1.49 -24.42
CA ILE A 35 -5.28 0.47 -25.48
C ILE A 35 -6.17 -0.70 -25.04
N LYS A 36 -5.94 -1.24 -23.85
CA LYS A 36 -6.70 -2.39 -23.33
C LYS A 36 -8.19 -2.09 -23.16
N TYR A 37 -8.52 -0.91 -22.64
CA TYR A 37 -9.90 -0.49 -22.38
C TYR A 37 -10.48 0.41 -23.50
N LYS A 38 -9.88 0.43 -24.70
CA LYS A 38 -10.26 1.34 -25.79
C LYS A 38 -11.76 1.31 -26.10
N HIS A 39 -12.35 0.11 -26.13
CA HIS A 39 -13.77 -0.06 -26.38
C HIS A 39 -14.62 0.55 -25.26
N GLN A 40 -14.36 0.21 -23.99
CA GLN A 40 -15.07 0.79 -22.84
C GLN A 40 -14.90 2.30 -22.73
N ILE A 41 -13.75 2.84 -23.15
CA ILE A 41 -13.54 4.29 -23.24
C ILE A 41 -14.43 4.90 -24.31
N SER A 42 -14.52 4.25 -25.48
CA SER A 42 -15.35 4.74 -26.60
C SER A 42 -16.86 4.67 -26.31
N THR A 43 -17.32 3.70 -25.52
CA THR A 43 -18.73 3.57 -25.11
C THR A 43 -19.07 4.38 -23.87
N GLY A 44 -18.08 5.03 -23.23
CA GLY A 44 -18.28 5.84 -22.02
C GLY A 44 -18.35 5.04 -20.71
N GLU A 45 -18.13 3.73 -20.76
CA GLU A 45 -18.11 2.85 -19.58
C GLU A 45 -16.94 3.13 -18.63
N CYS A 46 -15.81 3.64 -19.16
CA CYS A 46 -14.70 4.08 -18.32
C CYS A 46 -14.00 5.31 -18.87
N HIS A 47 -13.39 6.09 -17.98
CA HIS A 47 -12.63 7.28 -18.37
C HIS A 47 -11.22 6.90 -18.82
N PRO A 48 -10.67 7.55 -19.85
CA PRO A 48 -9.29 7.32 -20.26
C PRO A 48 -8.33 7.68 -19.13
N MET A 49 -7.22 6.94 -19.04
CA MET A 49 -6.17 7.18 -18.07
C MET A 49 -5.17 8.20 -18.60
N THR A 50 -4.73 9.13 -17.75
CA THR A 50 -3.65 10.07 -18.07
C THR A 50 -2.43 9.76 -17.21
N LYS A 51 -1.23 10.05 -17.70
CA LYS A 51 0.00 9.88 -16.91
C LYS A 51 -0.09 10.59 -15.56
N ASP A 52 -0.70 11.78 -15.52
CA ASP A 52 -0.79 12.59 -14.30
C ASP A 52 -1.73 11.96 -13.27
N PHE A 53 -2.79 11.28 -13.75
CA PHE A 53 -3.65 10.51 -12.87
C PHE A 53 -2.90 9.31 -12.28
N VAL A 54 -2.22 8.53 -13.11
CA VAL A 54 -1.41 7.38 -12.64
C VAL A 54 -0.34 7.85 -11.65
N GLN A 55 0.36 8.95 -11.95
CA GLN A 55 1.34 9.57 -11.05
C GLN A 55 0.71 9.96 -9.71
N ARG A 56 -0.49 10.53 -9.72
CA ARG A 56 -1.23 10.93 -8.52
C ARG A 56 -1.60 9.72 -7.67
N VAL A 57 -2.04 8.63 -8.29
CA VAL A 57 -2.34 7.38 -7.57
C VAL A 57 -1.06 6.78 -6.99
N ARG A 58 0.00 6.65 -7.80
CA ARG A 58 1.33 6.13 -7.40
C ARG A 58 1.93 6.89 -6.22
N THR A 59 1.70 8.19 -6.13
CA THR A 59 2.22 9.05 -5.05
C THR A 59 1.22 9.22 -3.89
N GLY A 60 0.09 8.51 -3.92
CA GLY A 60 -0.93 8.60 -2.89
C GLY A 60 -1.65 9.95 -2.82
N ARG A 61 -1.47 10.85 -3.80
CA ARG A 61 -2.01 12.23 -3.82
C ARG A 61 -3.49 12.31 -4.28
N PHE A 62 -4.23 11.21 -4.24
CA PHE A 62 -5.67 11.18 -4.54
C PHE A 62 -6.49 11.25 -3.25
N LYS A 63 -7.62 11.96 -3.25
CA LYS A 63 -8.41 12.18 -2.02
C LYS A 63 -9.25 10.97 -1.61
N VAL A 64 -9.89 10.33 -2.58
CA VAL A 64 -10.87 9.26 -2.38
C VAL A 64 -10.66 8.15 -3.40
N PHE A 65 -11.01 6.93 -3.01
CA PHE A 65 -10.99 5.78 -3.90
C PHE A 65 -12.18 5.86 -4.86
N THR A 66 -11.92 6.19 -6.13
CA THR A 66 -12.97 6.33 -7.15
C THR A 66 -13.01 5.09 -8.04
N PRO A 67 -14.10 4.88 -8.82
CA PRO A 67 -14.16 3.81 -9.81
C PRO A 67 -12.98 3.83 -10.80
N ARG A 68 -12.42 5.01 -11.08
CA ARG A 68 -11.22 5.15 -11.93
C ARG A 68 -9.95 4.62 -11.25
N VAL A 69 -9.81 4.78 -9.93
CA VAL A 69 -8.72 4.16 -9.15
C VAL A 69 -8.92 2.64 -9.13
N ALA A 70 -10.14 2.18 -8.88
CA ALA A 70 -10.47 0.74 -8.91
C ALA A 70 -10.10 0.10 -10.25
N LYS A 71 -10.47 0.73 -11.37
CA LYS A 71 -10.16 0.23 -12.71
C LYS A 71 -8.65 0.18 -12.98
N LEU A 72 -7.88 1.13 -12.44
CA LEU A 72 -6.42 1.10 -12.51
C LEU A 72 -5.85 -0.07 -11.70
N CYS A 73 -6.39 -0.34 -10.51
CA CYS A 73 -6.02 -1.51 -9.72
C CYS A 73 -6.34 -2.82 -10.46
N ASP A 74 -7.51 -2.93 -11.09
CA ASP A 74 -7.90 -4.08 -11.91
C ASP A 74 -6.92 -4.28 -13.08
N PHE A 75 -6.54 -3.19 -13.76
CA PHE A 75 -5.58 -3.21 -14.85
C PHE A 75 -4.21 -3.74 -14.42
N LEU A 76 -3.74 -3.28 -13.26
CA LEU A 76 -2.47 -3.68 -12.67
C LEU A 76 -2.55 -5.00 -11.90
N ALA A 77 -3.72 -5.64 -11.84
CA ALA A 77 -3.98 -6.86 -11.07
C ALA A 77 -3.59 -6.73 -9.57
N ILE A 78 -3.90 -5.58 -8.97
CA ILE A 78 -3.65 -5.32 -7.54
C ILE A 78 -4.79 -5.94 -6.71
N ASP A 79 -4.46 -6.92 -5.87
CA ASP A 79 -5.40 -7.51 -4.93
C ASP A 79 -5.60 -6.59 -3.71
N GLN A 80 -6.77 -5.94 -3.68
CA GLN A 80 -7.14 -5.02 -2.61
C GLN A 80 -7.46 -5.72 -1.28
N THR A 81 -7.71 -7.03 -1.28
CA THR A 81 -7.97 -7.80 -0.04
C THR A 81 -6.73 -7.93 0.83
N LEU A 82 -5.54 -7.74 0.25
CA LEU A 82 -4.27 -7.71 0.97
C LEU A 82 -4.22 -6.58 2.00
N PHE A 83 -4.89 -5.45 1.76
CA PHE A 83 -4.97 -4.38 2.75
C PHE A 83 -5.68 -4.83 4.04
N ALA A 84 -6.76 -5.61 3.91
CA ALA A 84 -7.46 -6.15 5.06
C ALA A 84 -6.56 -7.11 5.85
N LYS A 85 -5.82 -7.98 5.15
CA LYS A 85 -4.88 -8.93 5.77
C LYS A 85 -3.71 -8.24 6.47
N GLN A 86 -3.10 -7.23 5.81
CA GLN A 86 -1.98 -6.47 6.39
C GLN A 86 -2.41 -5.66 7.60
N ASN A 87 -3.62 -5.07 7.59
CA ASN A 87 -4.13 -4.40 8.79
C ASN A 87 -4.36 -5.38 9.94
N ILE A 88 -4.84 -6.59 9.69
CA ILE A 88 -5.03 -7.58 10.76
C ILE A 88 -3.69 -7.94 11.41
N ILE A 89 -2.65 -8.19 10.62
CA ILE A 89 -1.31 -8.53 11.12
C ILE A 89 -0.68 -7.32 11.85
N SER A 90 -0.79 -6.12 11.28
CA SER A 90 -0.29 -4.90 11.90
C SER A 90 -1.03 -4.54 13.20
N ASP A 91 -2.33 -4.82 13.27
CA ASP A 91 -3.13 -4.64 14.48
C ASP A 91 -2.75 -5.64 15.55
N GLU A 92 -2.53 -6.92 15.19
CA GLU A 92 -2.12 -7.94 16.14
C GLU A 92 -0.73 -7.65 16.73
N LEU A 93 0.23 -7.29 15.88
CA LEU A 93 1.56 -6.87 16.32
C LEU A 93 1.49 -5.61 17.17
N GLY A 94 0.66 -4.62 16.76
CA GLY A 94 0.44 -3.39 17.53
C GLY A 94 -0.14 -3.67 18.92
N ARG A 95 -1.12 -4.57 19.04
CA ARG A 95 -1.69 -5.00 20.33
C ARG A 95 -0.65 -5.74 21.18
N LYS A 96 0.13 -6.64 20.59
CA LYS A 96 1.21 -7.34 21.32
C LYS A 96 2.26 -6.34 21.83
N MET A 97 2.62 -5.34 21.03
CA MET A 97 3.55 -4.29 21.45
C MET A 97 2.99 -3.46 22.61
N GLN A 98 1.71 -3.10 22.58
CA GLN A 98 1.04 -2.39 23.68
C GLN A 98 1.03 -3.21 24.98
N VAL A 99 0.77 -4.52 24.88
CA VAL A 99 0.83 -5.42 26.03
C VAL A 99 2.25 -5.48 26.60
N ILE A 100 3.25 -5.60 25.73
CA ILE A 100 4.66 -5.56 26.11
C ILE A 100 4.99 -4.25 26.82
N ASP A 101 4.60 -3.10 26.26
CA ASP A 101 4.82 -1.77 26.86
C ASP A 101 4.18 -1.64 28.25
N CYS A 102 2.98 -2.20 28.45
CA CYS A 102 2.35 -2.25 29.77
C CYS A 102 3.13 -3.12 30.76
N LEU A 103 3.64 -4.28 30.33
CA LEU A 103 4.33 -5.23 31.20
C LEU A 103 5.75 -4.79 31.57
N ILE A 104 6.44 -4.05 30.69
CA ILE A 104 7.81 -3.58 30.95
C ILE A 104 7.86 -2.25 31.71
N ARG A 105 6.72 -1.57 31.90
CA ARG A 105 6.66 -0.21 32.45
C ARG A 105 7.27 -0.10 33.85
N ASP A 106 7.13 -1.16 34.65
CA ASP A 106 7.56 -1.18 36.04
C ASP A 106 8.78 -2.12 36.27
N ASP A 107 9.31 -2.78 35.22
CA ASP A 107 10.45 -3.70 35.30
C ASP A 107 11.58 -3.30 34.32
N LEU A 108 12.59 -2.63 34.88
CA LEU A 108 13.80 -2.18 34.18
C LEU A 108 14.65 -3.31 33.59
N MET A 109 14.63 -4.51 34.19
CA MET A 109 15.39 -5.66 33.69
C MET A 109 14.69 -6.30 32.50
N LEU A 110 13.36 -6.39 32.55
CA LEU A 110 12.55 -6.85 31.43
C LEU A 110 12.61 -5.89 30.25
N GLN A 111 12.55 -4.57 30.51
CA GLN A 111 12.70 -3.54 29.50
C GLN A 111 14.02 -3.68 28.71
N LYS A 112 15.15 -3.90 29.41
CA LYS A 112 16.45 -4.12 28.76
C LYS A 112 16.49 -5.39 27.90
N LYS A 113 15.85 -6.47 28.35
CA LYS A 113 15.76 -7.72 27.57
C LYS A 113 14.94 -7.53 26.30
N VAL A 114 13.80 -6.87 26.40
CA VAL A 114 12.94 -6.58 25.24
C VAL A 114 13.65 -5.66 24.25
N SER A 115 14.36 -4.62 24.73
CA SER A 115 15.16 -3.74 23.87
C SER A 115 16.19 -4.52 23.06
N ARG A 116 16.96 -5.42 23.70
CA ARG A 116 17.95 -6.25 22.99
C ARG A 116 17.30 -7.13 21.92
N LEU A 117 16.17 -7.77 22.22
CA LEU A 117 15.45 -8.58 21.24
C LEU A 117 14.99 -7.75 20.03
N LEU A 118 14.53 -6.52 20.26
CA LEU A 118 14.15 -5.61 19.17
C LEU A 118 15.38 -5.17 18.35
N ASP A 119 16.51 -4.93 19.00
CA ASP A 119 17.77 -4.62 18.34
C ASP A 119 18.24 -5.80 17.46
N ASP A 120 18.20 -7.03 17.99
CA ASP A 120 18.56 -8.26 17.26
C ASP A 120 17.65 -8.46 16.02
N ILE A 121 16.34 -8.25 16.16
CA ILE A 121 15.39 -8.30 15.04
C ILE A 121 15.73 -7.21 14.01
N THR A 122 16.07 -6.01 14.47
CA THR A 122 16.41 -4.88 13.59
C THR A 122 17.69 -5.15 12.80
N GLU A 123 18.67 -5.80 13.42
CA GLU A 123 19.91 -6.22 12.78
C GLU A 123 19.66 -7.31 11.72
N LEU A 124 18.85 -8.32 12.04
CA LEU A 124 18.45 -9.37 11.08
C LEU A 124 17.70 -8.83 9.86
N LEU A 125 16.91 -7.77 10.01
CA LEU A 125 16.18 -7.15 8.89
C LEU A 125 17.05 -6.22 8.02
N ARG A 126 18.27 -5.89 8.48
CA ARG A 126 19.23 -5.06 7.75
C ARG A 126 20.28 -5.86 6.98
N ALA A 127 20.47 -7.14 7.33
CA ALA A 127 21.35 -8.09 6.66
C ALA A 127 20.72 -8.64 5.37
#